data_AF-A0A7U9NEP0-F1
#
_entry.id   AF-A0A7U9NEP0-F1
#
_cell.length_a   1.000
_cell.length_b   1.000
_cell.length_c   1.000
_cell.angle_alpha   90.00
_cell.angle_beta   90.00
_cell.angle_gamma   90.00
#
_symmetry.space_group_name_H-M   'P 1'
#
loop_
_entity.id
_entity.type
_entity.pdbx_description
1 polymer ?
#
loop_
_entity_poly.entity_id
_entity_poly.type
_entity_poly.pdbx_seq_one_letter_code
_entity_poly.pdbx_strand_id
1 'polypeptide(L)'
;MELNGLIQHMKLSRNKSVIVDRCIPKEYPGYVRTITIMQNSIARVEFEVYGYDEGGITYFIQYLDYECLVKNLEEYLTKKIDDWDNINQTGFYPEEMTVNDIDTIHKKIKTDLINKRISLPLGGIKIWMPDGYWKTLIDKPNKTEDV
;
A
#
# COMPACT_ATOMS: atom_id res chain seq x y z
N MET A 1 14.46 -0.67 -11.64
CA MET A 1 14.04 -2.02 -12.11
C MET A 1 13.45 -1.89 -13.53
N GLU A 2 13.50 -2.90 -14.41
CA GLU A 2 12.78 -2.84 -15.70
C GLU A 2 11.46 -3.64 -15.66
N LEU A 3 10.46 -3.27 -16.47
CA LEU A 3 9.17 -3.99 -16.55
C LEU A 3 9.33 -5.49 -16.88
N ASN A 4 10.23 -5.82 -17.82
CA ASN A 4 10.51 -7.23 -18.13
C ASN A 4 11.15 -7.94 -16.94
N GLY A 5 12.06 -7.27 -16.21
CA GLY A 5 12.65 -7.79 -14.99
C GLY A 5 11.62 -8.04 -13.89
N LEU A 6 10.68 -7.11 -13.70
CA LEU A 6 9.52 -7.26 -12.83
C LEU A 6 8.71 -8.51 -13.23
N ILE A 7 8.25 -8.58 -14.48
CA ILE A 7 7.42 -9.71 -14.96
C ILE A 7 8.16 -11.05 -14.79
N GLN A 8 9.46 -11.10 -15.08
CA GLN A 8 10.26 -12.31 -14.89
C GLN A 8 10.36 -12.69 -13.40
N HIS A 9 10.62 -11.73 -12.51
CA HIS A 9 10.61 -11.98 -11.07
C HIS A 9 9.26 -12.54 -10.60
N MET A 10 8.15 -11.99 -11.10
CA MET A 10 6.79 -12.43 -10.78
C MET A 10 6.46 -13.85 -11.28
N LYS A 11 7.12 -14.30 -12.35
CA LYS A 11 6.99 -15.66 -12.89
C LYS A 11 7.83 -16.68 -12.12
N LEU A 12 9.03 -16.29 -11.68
CA LEU A 12 10.02 -17.19 -11.10
C LEU A 12 9.98 -17.26 -9.57
N SER A 13 9.55 -16.20 -8.89
CA SER A 13 9.52 -16.17 -7.43
C SER A 13 8.42 -17.06 -6.87
N ARG A 14 8.69 -17.73 -5.73
CA ARG A 14 7.70 -18.56 -5.02
C ARG A 14 6.50 -17.74 -4.55
N ASN A 15 6.77 -16.52 -4.06
CA ASN A 15 5.76 -15.63 -3.50
C ASN A 15 5.03 -14.82 -4.57
N LYS A 16 5.58 -14.78 -5.80
CA LYS A 16 4.92 -14.18 -6.96
C LYS A 16 4.50 -12.74 -6.68
N SER A 17 5.36 -12.01 -5.99
CA SER A 17 5.17 -10.63 -5.56
C SER A 17 6.50 -9.90 -5.44
N VAL A 18 6.46 -8.58 -5.55
CA VAL A 18 7.61 -7.71 -5.28
C VAL A 18 7.16 -6.41 -4.60
N ILE A 19 7.87 -6.01 -3.57
CA ILE A 19 7.71 -4.74 -2.89
C ILE A 19 8.53 -3.71 -3.65
N VAL A 20 7.86 -2.70 -4.20
CA VAL A 20 8.45 -1.67 -5.07
C VAL A 20 8.56 -0.29 -4.42
N ASP A 21 7.84 -0.10 -3.31
CA ASP A 21 7.94 1.11 -2.50
C ASP A 21 7.66 0.77 -1.04
N ARG A 22 8.44 1.37 -0.15
CA ARG A 22 8.21 1.36 1.29
C ARG A 22 8.67 2.69 1.86
N CYS A 23 7.76 3.46 2.43
CA CYS A 23 8.08 4.77 2.99
C CYS A 23 7.14 5.13 4.15
N ILE A 24 7.51 6.14 4.94
CA ILE A 24 6.57 6.79 5.85
C ILE A 24 5.90 7.95 5.09
N PRO A 25 4.60 7.88 4.79
CA PRO A 25 3.90 8.96 4.10
C PRO A 25 3.83 10.21 5.00
N LYS A 26 4.01 11.39 4.40
CA LYS A 26 4.02 12.67 5.14
C LYS A 26 2.68 12.94 5.83
N GLU A 27 1.60 12.43 5.27
CA GLU A 27 0.23 12.60 5.76
C GLU A 27 -0.05 11.77 7.01
N TYR A 28 0.68 10.67 7.20
CA TYR A 28 0.49 9.72 8.31
C TYR A 28 1.84 9.35 8.95
N PRO A 29 2.54 10.31 9.58
CA PRO A 29 3.78 10.03 10.28
C PRO A 29 3.54 8.98 11.39
N GLY A 30 4.34 7.92 11.40
CA GLY A 30 4.15 6.76 12.29
C GLY A 30 3.45 5.57 11.63
N TYR A 31 3.04 5.71 10.37
CA TYR A 31 2.64 4.59 9.51
C TYR A 31 3.70 4.33 8.45
N VAL A 32 3.84 3.07 8.03
CA VAL A 32 4.63 2.69 6.86
C VAL A 32 3.66 2.32 5.75
N ARG A 33 3.78 3.02 4.61
CA ARG A 33 3.13 2.63 3.37
C ARG A 33 4.01 1.62 2.66
N THR A 34 3.48 0.44 2.36
CA THR A 34 4.12 -0.57 1.51
C THR A 34 3.32 -0.76 0.24
N ILE A 35 3.97 -0.71 -0.93
CA ILE A 35 3.34 -1.07 -2.20
C ILE A 35 3.98 -2.35 -2.72
N THR A 36 3.15 -3.38 -2.85
CA THR A 36 3.53 -4.69 -3.37
C THR A 36 2.83 -4.95 -4.69
N ILE A 37 3.57 -5.24 -5.74
CA ILE A 37 3.04 -5.77 -6.99
C ILE A 37 2.88 -7.28 -6.83
N MET A 38 1.70 -7.78 -7.16
CA MET A 38 1.29 -9.19 -7.08
C MET A 38 0.93 -9.72 -8.47
N GLN A 39 0.77 -11.04 -8.59
CA GLN A 39 0.31 -11.65 -9.84
C GLN A 39 -1.03 -11.08 -10.31
N ASN A 40 -1.31 -11.27 -11.61
CA ASN A 40 -2.52 -10.82 -12.28
C ASN A 40 -2.70 -9.29 -12.26
N SER A 41 -1.57 -8.56 -12.31
CA SER A 41 -1.56 -7.10 -12.37
C SER A 41 -2.30 -6.47 -11.18
N ILE A 42 -2.03 -6.97 -9.98
CA ILE A 42 -2.61 -6.45 -8.74
C ILE A 42 -1.54 -5.68 -7.98
N ALA A 43 -1.85 -4.44 -7.57
CA ALA A 43 -1.07 -3.71 -6.58
C ALA A 43 -1.76 -3.84 -5.22
N ARG A 44 -1.01 -4.21 -4.19
CA ARG A 44 -1.41 -4.19 -2.79
C ARG A 44 -0.78 -2.98 -2.13
N VAL A 45 -1.60 -2.11 -1.56
CA VAL A 45 -1.16 -0.91 -0.83
C VAL A 45 -1.53 -1.08 0.63
N GLU A 46 -0.52 -1.13 1.49
CA GLU A 46 -0.65 -1.37 2.92
C GLU A 46 -0.22 -0.13 3.69
N PHE A 47 -0.94 0.19 4.77
CA PHE A 47 -0.56 1.21 5.76
C PHE A 47 -0.53 0.56 7.14
N GLU A 48 0.66 0.28 7.63
CA GLU A 48 0.90 -0.40 8.91
C GLU A 48 1.49 0.58 9.92
N VAL A 49 1.21 0.41 11.21
CA VAL A 49 1.90 1.21 12.23
C VAL A 49 3.39 0.85 12.18
N TYR A 50 4.27 1.84 12.27
CA TYR A 50 5.71 1.61 12.21
C TYR A 50 6.15 0.53 13.21
N GLY A 51 6.94 -0.44 12.74
CA GLY A 51 7.42 -1.57 13.55
C GLY A 51 6.40 -2.70 13.75
N TYR A 52 5.19 -2.58 13.19
CA TYR A 52 4.20 -3.65 13.14
C TYR A 52 4.09 -4.22 11.73
N ASP A 53 4.06 -5.55 11.64
CA ASP A 53 4.02 -6.27 10.36
C ASP A 53 2.60 -6.76 9.99
N GLU A 54 1.59 -6.48 10.83
CA GLU A 54 0.20 -6.90 10.63
C GLU A 54 -0.80 -5.88 11.23
N GLY A 55 -2.06 -5.98 10.81
CA GLY A 55 -3.19 -5.22 11.40
C GLY A 55 -3.43 -3.84 10.79
N GLY A 56 -2.66 -3.47 9.76
CA GLY A 56 -2.82 -2.21 9.02
C GLY A 56 -4.00 -2.17 8.05
N ILE A 57 -4.16 -1.02 7.38
CA ILE A 57 -5.13 -0.83 6.29
C ILE A 57 -4.55 -1.46 5.03
N THR A 58 -5.31 -2.34 4.37
CA THR A 58 -4.89 -2.98 3.12
C THR A 58 -5.89 -2.69 2.01
N TYR A 59 -5.38 -2.18 0.88
CA TYR A 59 -6.09 -2.07 -0.38
C TYR A 59 -5.47 -3.00 -1.42
N PHE A 60 -6.32 -3.57 -2.26
CA PHE A 60 -5.93 -4.24 -3.48
C PHE A 60 -6.51 -3.50 -4.68
N ILE A 61 -5.68 -3.28 -5.69
CA ILE A 61 -6.02 -2.56 -6.91
C ILE A 61 -5.64 -3.46 -8.08
N GLN A 62 -6.63 -3.99 -8.79
CA GLN A 62 -6.42 -4.78 -10.00
C GLN A 62 -6.40 -3.85 -11.22
N TYR A 63 -5.42 -4.06 -12.09
CA TYR A 63 -5.26 -3.37 -13.36
C TYR A 63 -5.57 -4.30 -14.53
N LEU A 64 -5.73 -3.71 -15.71
CA LEU A 64 -5.94 -4.47 -16.95
C LEU A 64 -4.76 -5.40 -17.26
N ASP A 65 -3.54 -4.87 -17.14
CA ASP A 65 -2.28 -5.53 -17.42
C ASP A 65 -1.14 -4.87 -16.62
N TYR A 66 0.08 -5.42 -16.72
CA TYR A 66 1.23 -4.89 -16.00
C TYR A 66 1.69 -3.53 -16.53
N GLU A 67 1.47 -3.21 -17.81
CA GLU A 67 1.83 -1.90 -18.37
C GLU A 67 0.98 -0.80 -17.74
N CYS A 68 -0.33 -1.01 -17.67
CA CYS A 68 -1.28 -0.13 -17.01
C CYS A 68 -0.97 0.00 -15.51
N LEU A 69 -0.67 -1.13 -14.83
CA LEU A 69 -0.24 -1.10 -13.44
C LEU A 69 0.99 -0.24 -13.24
N VAL A 70 2.05 -0.48 -14.02
CA VAL A 70 3.33 0.21 -13.86
C VAL A 70 3.16 1.70 -14.12
N LYS A 71 2.50 2.07 -15.22
CA LYS A 71 2.23 3.48 -15.53
C LYS A 71 1.53 4.21 -14.38
N ASN A 72 0.45 3.64 -13.84
CA ASN A 72 -0.30 4.30 -12.76
C ASN A 72 0.49 4.34 -11.44
N LEU A 73 1.34 3.34 -11.17
CA LEU A 73 2.25 3.39 -10.02
C LEU A 73 3.36 4.42 -10.22
N GLU A 74 3.90 4.60 -11.43
CA GLU A 74 4.89 5.65 -11.71
C GLU A 74 4.32 7.04 -11.44
N GLU A 75 3.09 7.28 -11.89
CA GLU A 75 2.36 8.53 -11.64
C GLU A 75 2.11 8.73 -10.13
N TYR A 76 1.67 7.70 -9.42
CA TYR A 76 1.40 7.76 -7.98
C TYR A 76 2.67 7.97 -7.14
N LEU A 77 3.75 7.27 -7.47
CA LEU A 77 5.03 7.34 -6.77
C LEU A 77 5.88 8.53 -7.21
N THR A 78 5.51 9.18 -8.31
CA THR A 78 6.31 10.24 -8.95
C THR A 78 7.74 9.78 -9.28
N LYS A 79 7.89 8.49 -9.61
CA LYS A 79 9.17 7.80 -9.86
C LYS A 79 9.04 6.84 -11.02
N LYS A 80 10.08 6.72 -11.85
CA LYS A 80 10.12 5.75 -12.94
C LYS A 80 10.40 4.35 -12.41
N ILE A 81 9.91 3.32 -13.12
CA ILE A 81 10.14 1.92 -12.75
C ILE A 81 11.64 1.61 -12.65
N ASP A 82 12.45 2.26 -13.47
CA ASP A 82 13.90 2.16 -13.47
C ASP A 82 14.52 2.54 -12.11
N ASP A 83 13.86 3.45 -11.38
CA ASP A 83 14.24 3.93 -10.05
C ASP A 83 13.58 3.14 -8.90
N TRP A 84 12.76 2.14 -9.21
CA TRP A 84 12.14 1.32 -8.17
C TRP A 84 13.13 0.28 -7.65
N ASP A 85 13.14 0.14 -6.32
CA ASP A 85 13.89 -0.88 -5.61
C ASP A 85 13.13 -2.20 -5.57
N ASN A 86 13.85 -3.32 -5.64
CA ASN A 86 13.30 -4.61 -5.23
C ASN A 86 13.51 -4.76 -3.72
N ILE A 87 12.56 -4.29 -2.92
CA ILE A 87 12.72 -4.25 -1.47
C ILE A 87 12.77 -5.66 -0.86
N ASN A 88 12.24 -6.69 -1.54
CA ASN A 88 12.43 -8.07 -1.12
C ASN A 88 13.90 -8.51 -1.11
N GLN A 89 14.75 -7.88 -1.92
CA GLN A 89 16.18 -8.19 -1.99
C GLN A 89 17.01 -7.33 -1.04
N THR A 90 16.68 -6.05 -0.91
CA THR A 90 17.44 -5.12 -0.07
C THR A 90 17.08 -5.22 1.41
N GLY A 91 15.87 -5.67 1.73
CA GLY A 91 15.35 -5.66 3.10
C GLY A 91 15.12 -4.25 3.64
N PHE A 92 15.13 -3.23 2.77
CA PHE A 92 15.01 -1.84 3.19
C PHE A 92 13.74 -1.61 4.02
N TYR A 93 13.92 -0.92 5.14
CA TYR A 93 12.85 -0.42 5.99
C TYR A 93 13.18 1.05 6.31
N PRO A 94 12.20 1.97 6.23
CA PRO A 94 12.46 3.37 6.50
C PRO A 94 12.90 3.58 7.94
N GLU A 95 13.73 4.59 8.19
CA GLU A 95 14.10 4.98 9.55
C GLU A 95 12.90 5.52 10.32
N GLU A 96 12.85 5.24 11.62
CA GLU A 96 11.79 5.72 12.50
C GLU A 96 11.82 7.26 12.56
N MET A 97 10.67 7.87 12.32
CA MET A 97 10.51 9.30 12.61
C MET A 97 9.96 9.47 14.02
N THR A 98 10.48 10.45 14.76
CA THR A 98 9.90 10.82 16.06
C THR A 98 8.48 11.32 15.87
N VAL A 99 7.49 10.55 16.33
CA VAL A 99 6.08 10.94 16.32
C VAL A 99 5.65 11.31 17.73
N ASN A 100 5.36 12.58 17.94
CA ASN A 100 4.97 13.07 19.27
C ASN A 100 3.53 12.71 19.67
N ASP A 101 2.66 12.38 18.71
CA ASP A 101 1.24 12.10 18.97
C ASP A 101 0.68 11.09 17.95
N ILE A 102 0.97 9.80 18.18
CA ILE A 102 0.51 8.71 17.31
C ILE A 102 -1.02 8.55 17.35
N ASP A 103 -1.66 8.88 18.48
CA ASP A 103 -3.11 8.77 18.64
C ASP A 103 -3.86 9.73 17.72
N THR A 104 -3.36 10.96 17.57
CA THR A 104 -3.91 11.92 16.61
C THR A 104 -3.74 11.43 15.17
N ILE A 105 -2.61 10.80 14.83
CA ILE A 105 -2.41 10.22 13.49
C ILE A 105 -3.33 9.02 13.25
N HIS A 106 -3.52 8.16 14.26
CA HIS A 106 -4.44 7.03 14.19
C HIS A 106 -5.88 7.50 13.92
N LYS A 107 -6.35 8.52 14.65
CA LYS A 107 -7.65 9.15 14.41
C LYS A 107 -7.73 9.72 12.99
N LYS A 108 -6.69 10.42 12.54
CA LYS A 108 -6.63 11.01 11.19
C LYS A 108 -6.77 9.95 10.10
N ILE A 109 -5.94 8.90 10.09
CA ILE A 109 -5.99 7.88 9.04
C ILE A 109 -7.31 7.12 9.05
N LYS A 110 -7.90 6.89 10.23
CA LYS A 110 -9.25 6.30 10.37
C LYS A 110 -10.33 7.21 9.78
N THR A 111 -10.29 8.52 10.07
CA THR A 111 -11.20 9.50 9.48
C THR A 111 -11.03 9.59 7.96
N ASP A 112 -9.79 9.59 7.47
CA ASP A 112 -9.52 9.65 6.04
C ASP A 112 -9.95 8.35 5.32
N LEU A 113 -9.81 7.19 5.97
CA LEU A 113 -10.34 5.92 5.49
C LEU A 113 -11.87 5.97 5.30
N ILE A 114 -12.60 6.34 6.36
CA ILE A 114 -14.08 6.40 6.37
C ILE A 114 -14.57 7.37 5.29
N ASN A 115 -13.90 8.51 5.16
CA ASN A 115 -14.25 9.55 4.20
C ASN A 115 -13.66 9.33 2.79
N LYS A 116 -13.00 8.19 2.54
CA LYS A 116 -12.36 7.85 1.25
C LYS A 116 -11.36 8.90 0.76
N ARG A 117 -10.58 9.47 1.69
CA ARG A 117 -9.53 10.48 1.45
C ARG A 117 -8.12 9.91 1.43
N ILE A 118 -7.94 8.61 1.70
CA ILE A 118 -6.65 7.95 1.49
C ILE A 118 -6.33 7.96 -0.01
N SER A 119 -5.19 8.56 -0.35
CA SER A 119 -4.71 8.60 -1.73
C SER A 119 -4.23 7.22 -2.16
N LEU A 120 -4.77 6.71 -3.25
CA LEU A 120 -4.42 5.43 -3.85
C LEU A 120 -3.99 5.62 -5.31
N PRO A 121 -3.16 4.72 -5.87
CA PRO A 121 -2.93 4.64 -7.30
C PRO A 121 -4.25 4.59 -8.08
N LEU A 122 -4.35 5.41 -9.14
CA LEU A 122 -5.53 5.48 -9.99
C LEU A 122 -5.49 4.41 -11.08
N GLY A 123 -6.50 4.39 -11.97
CA GLY A 123 -6.52 3.55 -13.17
C GLY A 123 -6.82 2.06 -12.96
N GLY A 124 -7.07 1.63 -11.72
CA GLY A 124 -7.50 0.27 -11.43
C GLY A 124 -8.91 -0.04 -11.94
N ILE A 125 -9.10 -1.23 -12.51
CA ILE A 125 -10.42 -1.74 -12.93
C ILE A 125 -11.25 -2.24 -11.74
N LYS A 126 -10.60 -2.57 -10.63
CA LYS A 126 -11.24 -3.01 -9.39
C LYS A 126 -10.39 -2.62 -8.19
N ILE A 127 -11.02 -2.03 -7.18
CA ILE A 127 -10.40 -1.72 -5.88
C ILE A 127 -11.20 -2.42 -4.79
N TRP A 128 -10.52 -3.11 -3.88
CA TRP A 128 -11.16 -3.76 -2.74
C TRP A 128 -10.27 -3.78 -1.51
N MET A 129 -10.88 -4.03 -0.36
CA MET A 129 -10.21 -4.32 0.90
C MET A 129 -10.57 -5.74 1.33
N PRO A 130 -9.68 -6.46 2.04
CA PRO A 130 -10.05 -7.72 2.66
C PRO A 130 -11.10 -7.50 3.75
N ASP A 131 -11.88 -8.53 4.05
CA ASP A 131 -12.82 -8.50 5.18
C ASP A 131 -12.06 -8.36 6.49
N GLY A 132 -12.59 -7.54 7.40
CA GLY A 132 -11.94 -7.24 8.67
C GLY A 132 -12.38 -5.92 9.28
N TYR A 133 -11.64 -5.48 10.30
CA TYR A 133 -11.92 -4.24 11.03
C TYR A 133 -12.01 -3.02 10.10
N TRP A 134 -10.98 -2.78 9.29
CA TRP A 134 -10.89 -1.59 8.44
C TRP A 134 -11.98 -1.52 7.37
N LYS A 135 -12.33 -2.66 6.77
CA LYS A 135 -13.46 -2.74 5.82
C LYS A 135 -14.80 -2.51 6.52
N THR A 136 -14.97 -3.03 7.74
CA THR A 136 -16.18 -2.82 8.54
C THR A 136 -16.40 -1.35 8.88
N LEU A 137 -15.32 -0.59 9.16
CA LEU A 137 -15.41 0.85 9.40
C LEU A 137 -16.00 1.62 8.21
N ILE A 138 -15.69 1.22 6.98
CA ILE A 138 -16.23 1.84 5.77
C ILE A 138 -17.67 1.39 5.52
N ASP A 139 -17.93 0.09 5.67
CA ASP A 139 -19.24 -0.49 5.35
C ASP A 139 -20.30 -0.13 6.42
N LYS A 140 -19.89 0.13 7.66
CA LYS A 140 -20.76 0.37 8.82
C LYS A 140 -20.17 1.43 9.79
N PRO A 141 -20.01 2.69 9.36
CA PRO A 141 -19.34 3.72 10.16
C PRO A 141 -20.00 3.96 11.53
N ASN A 142 -21.33 3.81 11.63
CA ASN A 142 -22.11 4.09 12.86
C ASN A 142 -22.26 2.89 13.82
N LYS A 143 -21.60 1.74 13.57
CA LYS A 143 -21.72 0.52 14.42
C LYS A 143 -20.42 0.15 15.14
N THR A 144 -19.43 1.04 15.13
CA THR A 144 -18.07 0.74 15.63
C THR A 144 -17.68 1.53 16.89
N GLU A 145 -18.66 2.12 17.59
CA GLU A 145 -18.45 2.77 18.90
C GLU A 145 -18.50 1.80 20.09
N ASP A 146 -18.78 0.51 19.88
CA ASP A 146 -18.85 -0.49 20.95
C ASP A 146 -17.82 -1.61 20.77
N VAL A 147 -16.53 -1.33 21.06
CA VAL A 147 -15.56 -2.31 21.59
C VAL A 147 -14.54 -1.60 22.47
#